data_AF-A0A973UVV5-F1
#
_entry.id   AF-A0A973UVV5-F1
#
_cell.length_a   1.000
_cell.length_b   1.000
_cell.length_c   1.000
_cell.angle_alpha   90.00
_cell.angle_beta   90.00
_cell.angle_gamma   90.00
#
_symmetry.space_group_name_H-M   'P 1'
#
loop_
_entity.id
_entity.type
_entity.pdbx_description
1 polymer ?
#
loop_
_entity_poly.entity_id
_entity_poly.type
_entity_poly.pdbx_seq_one_letter_code
_entity_poly.pdbx_strand_id
1 'polypeptide(L)'
;MAAEAEFEKFVETRYVDLLRVAYLLTGSAHEAEDLVQTALVKAMRRWSRVEEPMAYVRRAMVNQHISIWRRIGQREFVTDTVPDVRRADEAEQIAQRAAVHAALRSLPPRTRAVVVLRYLVDLPEAEVAEMLGCSVGT
;
A
#
# COMPACT_ATOMS: atom_id res chain seq x y z
N MET A 1 -12.63 -23.91 -6.01
CA MET A 1 -13.09 -24.68 -4.82
C MET A 1 -12.16 -24.44 -3.63
N ALA A 2 -11.16 -25.27 -3.28
CA ALA A 2 -10.34 -25.04 -2.07
C ALA A 2 -9.52 -23.73 -2.08
N ALA A 3 -8.76 -23.50 -3.17
CA ALA A 3 -7.97 -22.28 -3.35
C ALA A 3 -8.83 -20.99 -3.37
N GLU A 4 -10.08 -21.10 -3.78
CA GLU A 4 -11.00 -19.96 -3.88
C GLU A 4 -11.55 -19.58 -2.49
N ALA A 5 -11.92 -20.58 -1.68
CA ALA A 5 -12.32 -20.37 -0.29
C ALA A 5 -11.16 -19.83 0.58
N GLU A 6 -9.93 -20.30 0.33
CA GLU A 6 -8.74 -19.75 1.00
C GLU A 6 -8.49 -18.29 0.63
N PHE A 7 -8.67 -17.94 -0.64
CA PHE A 7 -8.58 -16.56 -1.11
C PHE A 7 -9.65 -15.67 -0.48
N GLU A 8 -10.91 -16.11 -0.47
CA GLU A 8 -12.02 -15.38 0.15
C GLU A 8 -11.75 -15.10 1.62
N LYS A 9 -11.38 -16.14 2.39
CA LYS A 9 -11.02 -16.00 3.81
C LYS A 9 -9.85 -15.04 4.02
N PHE A 10 -8.85 -15.08 3.15
CA PHE A 10 -7.73 -14.14 3.20
C PHE A 10 -8.22 -12.70 2.99
N VAL A 11 -9.05 -12.45 1.98
CA VAL A 11 -9.60 -11.12 1.69
C VAL A 11 -10.40 -10.62 2.89
N GLU A 12 -11.36 -11.40 3.40
CA GLU A 12 -12.17 -11.03 4.56
C GLU A 12 -11.32 -10.66 5.78
N THR A 13 -10.27 -11.43 6.04
CA THR A 13 -9.42 -11.23 7.22
C THR A 13 -8.46 -10.04 7.06
N ARG A 14 -8.01 -9.75 5.83
CA ARG A 14 -6.87 -8.85 5.58
C ARG A 14 -7.21 -7.56 4.85
N TYR A 15 -8.42 -7.41 4.34
CA TYR A 15 -8.83 -6.26 3.54
C TYR A 15 -8.56 -4.91 4.23
N VAL A 16 -8.90 -4.80 5.51
CA VAL A 16 -8.71 -3.56 6.29
C VAL A 16 -7.23 -3.21 6.45
N ASP A 17 -6.37 -4.20 6.71
CA ASP A 17 -4.93 -3.98 6.82
C ASP A 17 -4.32 -3.56 5.48
N LEU A 18 -4.78 -4.17 4.38
CA LEU A 18 -4.36 -3.82 3.03
C LEU A 18 -4.80 -2.39 2.67
N LEU A 19 -6.03 -1.99 2.99
CA LEU A 19 -6.53 -0.63 2.79
C LEU A 19 -5.73 0.41 3.56
N ARG A 20 -5.35 0.11 4.81
CA ARG A 20 -4.49 0.99 5.60
C ARG A 20 -3.14 1.21 4.92
N VAL A 21 -2.50 0.15 4.45
CA VAL A 21 -1.23 0.26 3.71
C VAL A 21 -1.41 1.04 2.41
N ALA A 22 -2.46 0.75 1.65
CA ALA A 22 -2.76 1.44 0.40
C ALA A 22 -2.96 2.94 0.61
N TYR A 23 -3.70 3.32 1.65
CA TYR A 23 -3.94 4.69 2.02
C TYR A 23 -2.66 5.44 2.43
N LEU A 24 -1.73 4.78 3.13
CA LEU A 24 -0.43 5.36 3.46
C LEU A 24 0.45 5.56 2.22
N LEU A 25 0.27 4.76 1.16
CA LEU A 25 0.95 4.93 -0.13
C LEU A 25 0.34 6.09 -0.94
N THR A 26 -0.99 6.09 -1.11
CA THR A 26 -1.70 7.00 -2.02
C THR A 26 -2.03 8.35 -1.39
N GLY A 27 -2.37 8.38 -0.10
CA GLY A 27 -2.94 9.54 0.59
C GLY A 27 -4.43 9.78 0.26
N SER A 28 -5.05 8.94 -0.57
CA SER A 28 -6.44 9.04 -1.04
C SER A 28 -7.17 7.72 -0.79
N ALA A 29 -8.36 7.79 -0.19
CA ALA A 29 -9.18 6.60 0.12
C ALA A 29 -9.66 5.90 -1.16
N HIS A 30 -10.05 6.68 -2.18
CA HIS A 30 -10.51 6.12 -3.44
C HIS A 30 -9.37 5.41 -4.20
N GLU A 31 -8.21 6.04 -4.29
CA GLU A 31 -7.03 5.42 -4.90
C GLU A 31 -6.54 4.21 -4.10
N ALA A 32 -6.66 4.25 -2.78
CA ALA A 32 -6.29 3.14 -1.91
C ALA A 32 -7.17 1.91 -2.19
N GLU A 33 -8.48 2.10 -2.30
CA GLU A 33 -9.41 1.02 -2.61
C GLU A 33 -9.15 0.41 -3.99
N ASP A 34 -8.98 1.24 -5.02
CA ASP A 34 -8.64 0.76 -6.38
C ASP A 34 -7.31 -0.02 -6.41
N LEU A 35 -6.32 0.47 -5.65
CA LEU A 35 -5.02 -0.19 -5.52
C LEU A 35 -5.13 -1.58 -4.90
N VAL A 36 -5.88 -1.72 -3.81
CA VAL A 36 -6.11 -3.01 -3.14
C VAL A 36 -6.89 -3.95 -4.06
N GLN A 37 -7.98 -3.49 -4.64
CA GLN A 37 -8.82 -4.30 -5.53
C GLN A 37 -8.02 -4.82 -6.72
N THR A 38 -7.24 -3.97 -7.38
CA THR A 38 -6.42 -4.41 -8.51
C THR A 38 -5.35 -5.42 -8.09
N ALA A 39 -4.72 -5.23 -6.93
CA ALA A 39 -3.73 -6.18 -6.41
C ALA A 39 -4.36 -7.54 -6.08
N LEU A 40 -5.54 -7.56 -5.46
CA LEU A 40 -6.29 -8.77 -5.14
C LEU A 40 -6.74 -9.52 -6.41
N VAL A 41 -7.22 -8.81 -7.44
CA VAL A 41 -7.57 -9.42 -8.74
C VAL A 41 -6.36 -10.10 -9.39
N LYS A 42 -5.17 -9.48 -9.30
CA LYS A 42 -3.92 -10.09 -9.79
C LYS A 42 -3.49 -11.29 -8.95
N ALA A 43 -3.71 -11.25 -7.63
CA ALA A 43 -3.39 -12.34 -6.72
C ALA A 43 -4.30 -13.56 -6.95
N MET A 44 -5.60 -13.34 -7.11
CA MET A 44 -6.58 -14.40 -7.36
C MET A 44 -6.18 -15.28 -8.56
N ARG A 45 -5.68 -14.66 -9.65
CA ARG A 45 -5.23 -15.37 -10.87
C ARG A 45 -4.03 -16.29 -10.65
N ARG A 46 -3.25 -16.09 -9.58
CA ARG A 46 -2.04 -16.86 -9.28
C ARG A 46 -2.11 -17.55 -7.91
N TRP A 47 -3.26 -17.51 -7.25
CA TRP A 47 -3.41 -17.82 -5.83
C TRP A 47 -2.86 -19.19 -5.44
N SER A 48 -3.07 -20.21 -6.27
CA SER A 48 -2.57 -21.57 -6.04
C SER A 48 -1.04 -21.72 -5.99
N ARG A 49 -0.29 -20.68 -6.34
CA ARG A 49 1.18 -20.64 -6.32
C ARG A 49 1.73 -19.63 -5.32
N VAL A 50 0.87 -18.97 -4.55
CA VAL A 50 1.27 -17.93 -3.61
C VAL A 50 1.48 -18.57 -2.25
N GLU A 51 2.74 -18.68 -1.82
CA GLU A 51 3.10 -19.22 -0.51
C GLU A 51 2.90 -18.20 0.62
N GLU A 52 3.21 -16.91 0.34
CA GLU A 52 3.10 -15.80 1.30
C GLU A 52 2.11 -14.72 0.79
N PRO A 53 0.78 -14.93 0.96
CA PRO A 53 -0.24 -14.06 0.39
C PRO A 53 -0.15 -12.59 0.74
N MET A 54 0.11 -12.28 2.01
CA MET A 54 0.19 -10.89 2.48
C MET A 54 1.35 -10.15 1.80
N ALA A 55 2.55 -10.76 1.81
CA ALA A 55 3.73 -10.18 1.18
C ALA A 55 3.53 -10.01 -0.33
N TYR A 56 2.94 -11.02 -0.98
CA TYR A 56 2.65 -10.97 -2.42
C TYR A 56 1.69 -9.83 -2.78
N VAL A 57 0.58 -9.67 -2.05
CA VAL A 57 -0.41 -8.62 -2.33
C VAL A 57 0.17 -7.23 -2.04
N ARG A 58 0.88 -7.05 -0.91
CA ARG A 58 1.56 -5.78 -0.61
C ARG A 58 2.57 -5.41 -1.70
N ARG A 59 3.38 -6.36 -2.15
CA ARG A 59 4.33 -6.14 -3.26
C ARG A 59 3.61 -5.77 -4.56
N ALA A 60 2.48 -6.43 -4.87
CA ALA A 60 1.67 -6.11 -6.04
C ALA A 60 1.08 -4.69 -5.99
N MET A 61 0.57 -4.25 -4.83
CA MET A 61 0.09 -2.89 -4.61
C MET A 61 1.20 -1.87 -4.85
N VAL A 62 2.36 -2.10 -4.26
CA VAL A 62 3.50 -1.18 -4.39
C VAL A 62 3.96 -1.08 -5.83
N ASN A 63 4.14 -2.21 -6.53
CA ASN A 63 4.51 -2.22 -7.95
C ASN A 63 3.51 -1.45 -8.81
N GLN A 64 2.22 -1.57 -8.51
CA GLN A 64 1.19 -0.84 -9.24
C GLN A 64 1.24 0.66 -8.95
N HIS A 65 1.32 1.06 -7.67
CA HIS A 65 1.49 2.47 -7.30
C HIS A 65 2.75 3.03 -7.97
N ILE A 66 3.84 2.24 -7.98
CA ILE A 66 5.11 2.61 -8.61
C ILE A 66 5.00 2.68 -10.16
N SER A 67 4.11 1.92 -10.77
CA SER A 67 3.87 2.04 -12.21
C SER A 67 3.06 3.29 -12.53
N ILE A 68 2.07 3.61 -11.69
CA ILE A 68 1.13 4.73 -11.88
C ILE A 68 1.87 6.06 -11.75
N TRP A 69 2.53 6.33 -10.63
CA TRP A 69 3.29 7.58 -10.42
C TRP A 69 4.46 7.78 -11.41
N ARG A 70 5.07 6.73 -12.00
CA ARG A 70 6.12 6.88 -13.04
C ARG A 70 5.50 7.34 -14.36
N ARG A 71 4.32 6.79 -14.70
CA ARG A 71 3.53 7.21 -15.86
C ARG A 71 3.00 8.63 -15.68
N ILE A 72 2.58 8.95 -14.46
CA ILE A 72 2.12 10.26 -14.02
C ILE A 72 3.27 11.25 -13.87
N GLY A 73 4.49 10.86 -13.49
CA GLY A 73 5.65 11.77 -13.46
C GLY A 73 5.99 12.38 -14.82
N GLN A 74 5.35 11.88 -15.90
CA GLN A 74 5.36 12.48 -17.23
C GLN A 74 4.20 13.47 -17.49
N ARG A 75 3.25 13.67 -16.56
CA ARG A 75 2.08 14.58 -16.55
C ARG A 75 1.62 14.95 -15.12
N GLU A 76 1.76 16.22 -14.69
CA GLU A 76 1.48 16.76 -13.33
C GLU A 76 0.17 16.31 -12.62
N PHE A 77 0.19 16.20 -11.28
CA PHE A 77 -0.98 15.86 -10.43
C PHE A 77 -1.23 16.80 -9.24
N VAL A 78 -2.52 17.02 -8.98
CA VAL A 78 -3.15 17.72 -7.84
C VAL A 78 -3.63 16.68 -6.82
N THR A 79 -3.57 17.00 -5.52
CA THR A 79 -3.96 16.11 -4.40
C THR A 79 -5.26 16.58 -3.74
N ASP A 80 -6.15 15.63 -3.40
CA ASP A 80 -7.47 15.89 -2.80
C ASP A 80 -7.65 15.20 -1.42
N THR A 81 -8.58 15.72 -0.60
CA THR A 81 -8.73 15.51 0.86
C THR A 81 -9.38 14.19 1.35
N VAL A 82 -9.23 13.90 2.66
CA VAL A 82 -9.44 12.62 3.41
C VAL A 82 -10.87 12.38 3.93
N PRO A 83 -11.36 11.11 4.03
CA PRO A 83 -12.51 10.75 4.88
C PRO A 83 -12.12 10.10 6.24
N ASP A 84 -12.91 10.41 7.27
CA ASP A 84 -12.79 10.02 8.70
C ASP A 84 -13.47 8.66 8.99
N VAL A 85 -12.78 7.71 9.62
CA VAL A 85 -13.33 6.40 10.03
C VAL A 85 -13.17 6.25 11.55
N ARG A 86 -14.28 6.22 12.30
CA ARG A 86 -14.29 6.27 13.78
C ARG A 86 -14.53 4.92 14.45
N ARG A 87 -13.73 4.61 15.48
CA ARG A 87 -14.08 3.80 16.67
C ARG A 87 -13.47 4.44 17.94
N ALA A 88 -14.15 4.28 19.07
CA ALA A 88 -14.18 5.24 20.18
C ALA A 88 -13.05 5.16 21.25
N ASP A 89 -12.10 4.24 21.16
CA ASP A 89 -11.06 4.05 22.22
C ASP A 89 -9.68 4.65 21.86
N GLU A 90 -9.56 5.36 20.74
CA GLU A 90 -8.26 5.59 20.10
C GLU A 90 -7.81 7.06 20.04
N ALA A 91 -8.35 8.01 20.82
CA ALA A 91 -8.10 9.45 20.58
C ALA A 91 -6.61 9.86 20.48
N GLU A 92 -5.75 9.35 21.36
CA GLU A 92 -4.30 9.65 21.34
C GLU A 92 -3.55 8.85 20.26
N GLN A 93 -3.95 7.59 20.02
CA GLN A 93 -3.44 6.80 18.90
C GLN A 93 -3.87 7.36 17.54
N ILE A 94 -5.06 7.97 17.45
CA ILE A 94 -5.60 8.68 16.29
C ILE A 94 -4.78 9.94 16.05
N ALA A 95 -4.50 10.74 17.08
CA ALA A 95 -3.66 11.93 16.96
C ALA A 95 -2.25 11.57 16.46
N GLN A 96 -1.66 10.50 16.98
CA GLN A 96 -0.35 10.02 16.55
C GLN A 96 -0.38 9.44 15.13
N ARG A 97 -1.40 8.65 14.77
CA ARG A 97 -1.62 8.15 13.40
C ARG A 97 -1.84 9.30 12.41
N ALA A 98 -2.60 10.32 12.79
CA ALA A 98 -2.84 11.52 11.99
C ALA A 98 -1.56 12.33 11.78
N ALA A 99 -0.72 12.46 12.81
CA ALA A 99 0.58 13.12 12.73
C ALA A 99 1.55 12.35 11.81
N VAL A 100 1.63 11.02 11.93
CA VAL A 100 2.43 10.17 11.02
C VAL A 100 1.92 10.29 9.59
N HIS A 101 0.60 10.29 9.38
CA HIS A 101 0.02 10.44 8.06
C HIS A 101 0.28 11.83 7.44
N ALA A 102 0.19 12.90 8.24
CA ALA A 102 0.55 14.25 7.80
C ALA A 102 2.04 14.35 7.43
N ALA A 103 2.92 13.76 8.23
CA ALA A 103 4.35 13.71 7.95
C ALA A 103 4.65 12.94 6.65
N LEU A 104 4.05 11.76 6.45
CA LEU A 104 4.20 11.00 5.20
C LEU A 104 3.72 11.77 3.97
N ARG A 105 2.61 12.52 4.07
CA ARG A 105 2.12 13.35 2.96
C ARG A 105 3.03 14.53 2.61
N SER A 106 3.77 15.06 3.58
CA SER A 106 4.76 16.12 3.33
C SER A 106 5.99 15.64 2.55
N LEU A 107 6.20 14.31 2.45
CA LEU A 107 7.32 13.75 1.70
C LEU A 107 7.02 13.71 0.20
N PRO A 108 8.04 13.92 -0.65
CA PRO A 108 7.95 13.58 -2.07
C PRO A 108 7.47 12.13 -2.23
N PRO A 109 6.67 11.80 -3.26
CA PRO A 109 6.11 10.45 -3.45
C PRO A 109 7.16 9.33 -3.39
N ARG A 110 8.38 9.59 -3.88
CA ARG A 110 9.49 8.62 -3.85
C ARG A 110 9.93 8.32 -2.42
N THR A 111 10.13 9.36 -1.62
CA THR A 111 10.57 9.25 -0.24
C THR A 111 9.47 8.64 0.63
N ARG A 112 8.21 9.02 0.40
CA ARG A 112 7.05 8.37 1.04
C ARG A 112 7.02 6.88 0.76
N ALA A 113 7.20 6.49 -0.51
CA ALA A 113 7.27 5.09 -0.88
C ALA A 113 8.39 4.36 -0.13
N VAL A 114 9.63 4.88 -0.10
CA VAL A 114 10.73 4.27 0.68
C VAL A 114 10.34 4.03 2.15
N VAL A 115 9.79 5.05 2.81
CA VAL A 115 9.42 4.96 4.23
C VAL A 115 8.33 3.90 4.44
N VAL A 116 7.28 3.92 3.62
CA VAL A 116 6.20 2.93 3.73
C VAL A 116 6.71 1.52 3.45
N LEU A 117 7.59 1.34 2.46
CA LEU A 117 8.12 0.04 2.09
C LEU A 117 9.05 -0.55 3.15
N ARG A 118 9.95 0.27 3.70
CA ARG A 118 10.95 -0.16 4.68
C ARG A 118 10.31 -0.44 6.05
N TYR A 119 9.39 0.41 6.48
CA TYR A 119 8.92 0.43 7.88
C TYR A 119 7.49 -0.07 8.09
N LEU A 120 6.65 -0.12 7.05
CA LEU A 120 5.26 -0.59 7.18
C LEU A 120 4.98 -1.90 6.43
N VAL A 121 5.79 -2.19 5.41
CA VAL A 121 5.67 -3.41 4.60
C VAL A 121 6.81 -4.39 4.88
N ASP A 122 7.81 -4.00 5.67
CA ASP A 122 9.00 -4.78 6.08
C ASP A 122 9.78 -5.37 4.88
N LEU A 123 9.86 -4.63 3.78
CA LEU A 123 10.64 -5.07 2.62
C LEU A 123 12.14 -4.89 2.88
N PRO A 124 12.98 -5.85 2.43
CA PRO A 124 14.43 -5.70 2.49
C PRO A 124 14.88 -4.56 1.58
N GLU A 125 15.96 -3.88 1.97
CA GLU A 125 16.44 -2.67 1.30
C GLU A 125 16.77 -2.89 -0.19
N ALA A 126 17.33 -4.06 -0.50
CA ALA A 126 17.63 -4.46 -1.88
C ALA A 126 16.38 -4.49 -2.76
N GLU A 127 15.27 -5.00 -2.23
CA GLU A 127 14.02 -5.10 -2.98
C GLU A 127 13.34 -3.74 -3.12
N VAL A 128 13.42 -2.89 -2.09
CA VAL A 128 12.96 -1.50 -2.18
C VAL A 128 13.73 -0.73 -3.25
N ALA A 129 15.06 -0.89 -3.30
CA ALA A 129 15.92 -0.24 -4.28
C ALA A 129 15.63 -0.70 -5.72
N GLU A 130 15.47 -2.02 -5.92
CA GLU A 130 15.08 -2.61 -7.21
C GLU A 130 13.74 -2.05 -7.69
N MET A 131 12.73 -2.07 -6.83
CA MET A 131 11.39 -1.55 -7.17
C MET A 131 11.41 -0.06 -7.52
N LEU A 132 12.21 0.73 -6.79
CA LEU A 132 12.32 2.16 -7.02
C LEU A 132 13.27 2.52 -8.16
N GLY A 133 14.05 1.56 -8.69
CA GLY A 133 15.06 1.80 -9.73
C GLY A 133 16.19 2.70 -9.24
N CYS A 134 16.64 2.53 -8.01
CA CYS A 134 17.85 3.16 -7.47
C CYS A 134 18.83 2.13 -6.92
N SER A 135 20.05 2.56 -6.62
CA SER A 135 21.02 1.74 -5.87
C SER A 135 20.58 1.55 -4.42
N VAL A 136 21.04 0.45 -3.82
CA VAL A 136 21.02 0.26 -2.36
C VAL A 136 22.08 1.20 -1.78
N GLY A 137 21.65 2.23 -1.05
CA GLY A 137 22.53 3.20 -0.42
C GLY A 137 22.90 4.43 -1.29
N THR A 138 22.61 5.60 -0.72
CA THR A 138 23.54 6.75 -0.58
C THR A 138 23.55 7.12 0.90
#